data_AF-A0A955W627-F1
#
_entry.id   AF-A0A955W627-F1
#
_cell.length_a   1.000
_cell.length_b   1.000
_cell.length_c   1.000
_cell.angle_alpha   90.00
_cell.angle_beta   90.00
_cell.angle_gamma   90.00
#
_symmetry.space_group_name_H-M   'P 1'
#
loop_
_entity.id
_entity.type
_entity.pdbx_description
1 polymer ?
#
loop_
_entity_poly.entity_id
_entity_poly.type
_entity_poly.pdbx_seq_one_letter_code
_entity_poly.pdbx_strand_id
1 'polypeptide(L)'
;MVVLRDILIDQRGEPGDDPATAPWRDIGFNLDNLCTTATEAATECRPPSEGLPIQVDGNDGIDNTFGNSFFPVLSLGAAGIDTDLIMTQERGVGAVLLLIDDWNGEPNDSRVTVTVTQTVFGTPGAPGGGPPNINIVGSEAFQPDDSPAPPPNWDGNDYFWGRSDTFIANDVNTPNVRVTTAYVTDGVLVARLPDRTPIKLVGTTLGVEVTLTDLLATGNVYEMFFDPQPTPPRVIVAGRWGFNDMIAQGPNVGVCIGTPLFRTLQTILSNMIDVLQDPPEEPDPNLPCDALSVAVTFDGYVGRFGGIALGQDIPSPCP
;
A
#
# COMPACT_ATOMS: atom_id res chain seq x y z
N MET A 1 -8.72 15.56 0.62
CA MET A 1 -7.82 14.48 0.17
C MET A 1 -7.01 13.97 1.34
N VAL A 2 -6.72 12.67 1.35
CA VAL A 2 -5.81 12.03 2.31
C VAL A 2 -4.56 11.58 1.56
N VAL A 3 -3.40 11.78 2.18
CA VAL A 3 -2.08 11.32 1.75
C VAL A 3 -1.62 10.24 2.72
N LEU A 4 -1.32 9.06 2.21
CA LEU A 4 -0.84 7.92 3.00
C LEU A 4 0.68 7.93 3.02
N ARG A 5 1.25 8.23 4.18
CA ARG A 5 2.69 8.33 4.45
C ARG A 5 3.10 7.21 5.42
N ASP A 6 4.40 7.08 5.64
CA ASP A 6 4.99 6.23 6.67
C ASP A 6 4.49 4.78 6.61
N ILE A 7 4.66 4.15 5.45
CA ILE A 7 4.26 2.76 5.26
C ILE A 7 4.98 1.83 6.26
N LEU A 8 4.20 1.04 7.00
CA LEU A 8 4.71 0.02 7.90
C LEU A 8 4.77 -1.34 7.19
N ILE A 9 5.94 -1.63 6.62
CA ILE A 9 6.24 -2.95 6.04
C ILE A 9 7.07 -3.85 6.96
N ASP A 10 7.88 -3.28 7.85
CA ASP A 10 8.52 -4.06 8.92
C ASP A 10 7.53 -4.26 10.07
N GLN A 11 6.99 -5.47 10.14
CA GLN A 11 5.94 -5.83 11.09
C GLN A 11 6.39 -6.90 12.08
N ARG A 12 7.70 -7.10 12.21
CA ARG A 12 8.29 -8.14 13.08
C ARG A 12 8.26 -7.77 14.57
N GLY A 13 8.06 -6.49 14.89
CA GLY A 13 8.23 -5.95 16.23
C GLY A 13 9.70 -5.61 16.53
N GLU A 14 9.97 -5.03 17.70
CA GLU A 14 11.34 -4.67 18.06
C GLU A 14 12.13 -5.91 18.50
N PRO A 15 13.47 -5.93 18.27
CA PRO A 15 14.30 -7.03 18.73
C PRO A 15 14.19 -7.24 20.26
N GLY A 16 13.65 -8.40 20.66
CA GLY A 16 13.48 -8.77 22.07
C GLY A 16 12.05 -8.62 22.60
N ASP A 17 11.14 -8.07 21.79
CA ASP A 17 9.71 -8.08 22.10
C ASP A 17 9.13 -9.51 22.05
N ASP A 18 7.97 -9.68 22.68
CA ASP A 18 7.21 -10.91 22.61
C ASP A 18 6.72 -11.13 21.16
N PRO A 19 7.02 -12.26 20.50
CA PRO A 19 6.48 -12.56 19.17
C PRO A 19 4.93 -12.58 19.12
N ALA A 20 4.26 -12.71 20.26
CA ALA A 20 2.81 -12.60 20.37
C ALA A 20 2.30 -11.15 20.21
N THR A 21 3.17 -10.15 20.34
CA THR A 21 2.84 -8.72 20.19
C THR A 21 3.39 -8.13 18.89
N ALA A 22 3.87 -8.97 17.97
CA ALA A 22 4.38 -8.52 16.68
C ALA A 22 3.25 -7.84 15.85
N PRO A 23 3.46 -6.65 15.27
CA PRO A 23 2.43 -5.88 14.57
C PRO A 23 1.64 -6.64 13.50
N TRP A 24 2.26 -7.57 12.78
CA TRP A 24 1.58 -8.33 11.72
C TRP A 24 0.34 -9.08 12.21
N ARG A 25 0.30 -9.42 13.52
CA ARG A 25 -0.83 -10.13 14.13
C ARG A 25 -2.11 -9.32 14.23
N ASP A 26 -1.99 -7.99 14.23
CA ASP A 26 -3.11 -7.06 14.42
C ASP A 26 -3.38 -6.19 13.19
N ILE A 27 -2.60 -6.37 12.11
CA ILE A 27 -2.69 -5.59 10.87
C ILE A 27 -3.30 -6.49 9.79
N GLY A 28 -4.49 -6.13 9.32
CA GLY A 28 -5.16 -6.78 8.20
C GLY A 28 -6.57 -7.22 8.52
N PHE A 29 -7.03 -8.23 7.78
CA PHE A 29 -8.35 -8.82 7.94
C PHE A 29 -8.24 -10.33 7.81
N ASN A 30 -9.29 -11.01 8.27
CA ASN A 30 -9.51 -12.41 7.94
C ASN A 30 -10.06 -12.49 6.49
N LEU A 31 -9.20 -12.86 5.56
CA LEU A 31 -9.45 -12.92 4.12
C LEU A 31 -10.16 -14.21 3.72
N ASP A 32 -9.88 -15.33 4.40
CA ASP A 32 -10.43 -16.65 4.07
C ASP A 32 -11.57 -17.14 5.01
N ASN A 33 -11.88 -16.35 6.04
CA ASN A 33 -12.81 -16.64 7.14
C ASN A 33 -12.43 -17.86 7.99
N LEU A 34 -11.15 -18.23 8.02
CA LEU A 34 -10.61 -19.31 8.84
C LEU A 34 -9.70 -18.74 9.92
N CYS A 35 -9.22 -19.62 10.80
CA CYS A 35 -8.28 -19.24 11.85
C CYS A 35 -7.26 -20.36 11.99
N THR A 36 -6.14 -20.16 11.33
CA THR A 36 -5.00 -21.06 11.27
C THR A 36 -4.11 -20.84 12.46
N THR A 37 -4.00 -21.85 13.33
CA THR A 37 -3.14 -21.82 14.51
C THR A 37 -2.18 -22.99 14.52
N ALA A 38 -1.20 -22.96 15.43
CA ALA A 38 -0.29 -24.09 15.62
C ALA A 38 -1.00 -25.41 16.01
N THR A 39 -2.24 -25.33 16.52
CA THR A 39 -3.04 -26.48 16.94
C THR A 39 -4.20 -26.79 16.01
N GLU A 40 -4.63 -25.83 15.19
CA GLU A 40 -5.75 -25.93 14.25
C GLU A 40 -5.26 -25.50 12.87
N ALA A 41 -4.99 -26.48 12.01
CA ALA A 41 -4.43 -26.28 10.68
C ALA A 41 -5.51 -26.12 9.60
N ALA A 42 -6.61 -25.43 9.91
CA ALA A 42 -7.63 -25.12 8.92
C ALA A 42 -7.09 -24.05 7.97
N THR A 43 -7.11 -24.30 6.66
CA THR A 43 -6.59 -23.37 5.64
C THR A 43 -7.53 -23.30 4.45
N GLU A 44 -7.54 -22.16 3.75
CA GLU A 44 -8.34 -21.96 2.53
C GLU A 44 -7.97 -22.95 1.41
N CYS A 45 -6.68 -23.27 1.34
CA CYS A 45 -6.08 -24.00 0.24
C CYS A 45 -4.93 -24.89 0.73
N ARG A 46 -4.46 -25.77 -0.15
CA ARG A 46 -3.34 -26.66 0.12
C ARG A 46 -2.03 -25.94 -0.20
N PRO A 47 -1.03 -25.98 0.71
CA PRO A 47 0.30 -25.46 0.42
C PRO A 47 0.88 -26.05 -0.89
N PRO A 48 1.68 -25.28 -1.66
CA PRO A 48 2.17 -25.73 -2.96
C PRO A 48 3.06 -26.99 -2.93
N SER A 49 3.61 -27.36 -1.77
CA SER A 49 4.41 -28.57 -1.60
C SER A 49 4.11 -29.28 -0.29
N GLU A 50 4.11 -30.61 -0.31
CA GLU A 50 3.93 -31.44 0.88
C GLU A 50 5.05 -31.22 1.89
N GLY A 51 4.69 -31.15 3.18
CA GLY A 51 5.64 -31.01 4.29
C GLY A 51 6.09 -29.58 4.59
N LEU A 52 5.61 -28.58 3.85
CA LEU A 52 5.80 -27.18 4.22
C LEU A 52 4.93 -26.81 5.43
N PRO A 53 5.43 -25.93 6.32
CA PRO A 53 4.63 -25.40 7.40
C PRO A 53 3.51 -24.55 6.80
N ILE A 54 2.30 -24.77 7.32
CA ILE A 54 1.16 -23.89 7.10
C ILE A 54 1.45 -22.56 7.78
N GLN A 55 1.12 -21.45 7.12
CA GLN A 55 1.25 -20.13 7.71
C GLN A 55 0.23 -19.97 8.84
N VAL A 56 0.65 -19.35 9.93
CA VAL A 56 -0.24 -19.11 11.07
C VAL A 56 -0.83 -17.71 10.95
N ASP A 57 -2.09 -17.60 11.33
CA ASP A 57 -2.81 -16.34 11.28
C ASP A 57 -2.43 -15.46 12.47
N GLY A 58 -2.77 -14.19 12.33
CA GLY A 58 -2.75 -13.21 13.39
C GLY A 58 -3.87 -13.43 14.40
N ASN A 59 -4.08 -12.42 15.24
CA ASN A 59 -5.20 -12.42 16.17
C ASN A 59 -6.53 -12.42 15.39
N ASP A 60 -7.54 -13.12 15.91
CA ASP A 60 -8.87 -13.23 15.30
C ASP A 60 -8.89 -13.76 13.84
N GLY A 61 -7.86 -14.51 13.44
CA GLY A 61 -7.73 -15.08 12.08
C GLY A 61 -7.26 -14.06 11.03
N ILE A 62 -6.52 -13.02 11.41
CA ILE A 62 -5.98 -12.05 10.45
C ILE A 62 -4.93 -12.71 9.54
N ASP A 63 -5.15 -12.63 8.23
CA ASP A 63 -4.22 -13.12 7.21
C ASP A 63 -3.19 -12.04 6.85
N ASN A 64 -1.95 -12.25 7.27
CA ASN A 64 -0.85 -11.33 6.95
C ASN A 64 0.52 -12.02 6.91
N THR A 65 0.62 -13.03 6.04
CA THR A 65 1.87 -13.74 5.79
C THR A 65 2.97 -12.82 5.25
N PHE A 66 2.59 -11.72 4.58
CA PHE A 66 3.53 -10.65 4.22
C PHE A 66 4.37 -10.18 5.41
N GLY A 67 3.73 -9.72 6.48
CA GLY A 67 4.44 -9.22 7.67
C GLY A 67 5.14 -10.32 8.45
N ASN A 68 4.50 -11.50 8.58
CA ASN A 68 5.01 -12.61 9.37
C ASN A 68 6.24 -13.29 8.74
N SER A 69 6.16 -13.63 7.45
CA SER A 69 7.09 -14.57 6.81
C SER A 69 7.86 -13.95 5.64
N PHE A 70 7.22 -13.14 4.80
CA PHE A 70 7.85 -12.63 3.58
C PHE A 70 8.76 -11.42 3.84
N PHE A 71 8.31 -10.43 4.60
CA PHE A 71 9.11 -9.23 4.91
C PHE A 71 10.47 -9.55 5.54
N PRO A 72 10.59 -10.48 6.52
CA PRO A 72 11.90 -10.88 7.04
C PRO A 72 12.89 -11.28 5.94
N VAL A 73 12.43 -11.99 4.91
CA VAL A 73 13.28 -12.40 3.79
C VAL A 73 13.55 -11.23 2.84
N LEU A 74 12.53 -10.41 2.54
CA LEU A 74 12.70 -9.19 1.74
C LEU A 74 13.79 -8.29 2.34
N SER A 75 13.78 -8.10 3.67
CA SER A 75 14.76 -7.26 4.38
C SER A 75 16.21 -7.74 4.24
N LEU A 76 16.45 -9.03 4.00
CA LEU A 76 17.78 -9.58 3.73
C LEU A 76 18.27 -9.27 2.31
N GLY A 77 17.36 -9.20 1.34
CA GLY A 77 17.67 -8.93 -0.07
C GLY A 77 17.65 -7.45 -0.45
N ALA A 78 16.83 -6.66 0.25
CA ALA A 78 16.62 -5.23 0.02
C ALA A 78 16.71 -4.46 1.35
N ALA A 79 17.89 -4.51 1.98
CA ALA A 79 18.12 -3.85 3.27
C ALA A 79 17.81 -2.34 3.20
N GLY A 80 17.00 -1.85 4.13
CA GLY A 80 16.61 -0.44 4.24
C GLY A 80 15.49 0.00 3.28
N ILE A 81 14.81 -0.91 2.59
CA ILE A 81 13.70 -0.59 1.69
C ILE A 81 12.57 0.17 2.39
N ASP A 82 12.27 -0.18 3.64
CA ASP A 82 11.31 0.49 4.51
C ASP A 82 11.73 1.95 4.76
N THR A 83 12.98 2.16 5.16
CA THR A 83 13.52 3.49 5.43
C THR A 83 13.55 4.35 4.15
N ASP A 84 13.92 3.77 3.01
CA ASP A 84 13.94 4.47 1.72
C ASP A 84 12.54 4.89 1.27
N LEU A 85 11.54 4.00 1.39
CA LEU A 85 10.15 4.31 1.08
C LEU A 85 9.58 5.39 2.01
N ILE A 86 9.87 5.32 3.31
CA ILE A 86 9.45 6.36 4.27
C ILE A 86 10.08 7.71 3.90
N MET A 87 11.39 7.74 3.61
CA MET A 87 12.07 8.99 3.23
C MET A 87 11.54 9.61 1.94
N THR A 88 11.15 8.82 0.93
CA THR A 88 10.54 9.37 -0.29
C THR A 88 9.13 9.90 -0.01
N GLN A 89 8.35 9.17 0.77
CA GLN A 89 7.00 9.58 1.19
C GLN A 89 7.03 10.88 2.01
N GLU A 90 7.97 11.03 2.95
CA GLU A 90 8.19 12.26 3.74
C GLU A 90 8.47 13.50 2.88
N ARG A 91 9.12 13.31 1.73
CA ARG A 91 9.37 14.36 0.74
C ARG A 91 8.17 14.62 -0.18
N GLY A 92 7.06 13.91 0.01
CA GLY A 92 5.86 14.03 -0.80
C GLY A 92 5.95 13.27 -2.13
N VAL A 93 6.83 12.28 -2.27
CA VAL A 93 7.02 11.49 -3.50
C VAL A 93 6.63 10.03 -3.26
N GLY A 94 5.84 9.45 -4.15
CA GLY A 94 5.47 8.03 -4.11
C GLY A 94 4.46 7.64 -3.01
N ALA A 95 3.92 8.59 -2.26
CA ALA A 95 2.86 8.37 -1.27
C ALA A 95 1.53 8.06 -1.97
N VAL A 96 0.69 7.20 -1.40
CA VAL A 96 -0.64 6.92 -1.98
C VAL A 96 -1.57 8.09 -1.68
N LEU A 97 -2.33 8.53 -2.68
CA LEU A 97 -3.31 9.61 -2.56
C LEU A 97 -4.72 9.06 -2.67
N LEU A 98 -5.55 9.40 -1.70
CA LEU A 98 -6.99 9.15 -1.71
C LEU A 98 -7.72 10.50 -1.88
N LEU A 99 -8.29 10.72 -3.06
CA LEU A 99 -9.23 11.83 -3.27
C LEU A 99 -10.61 11.32 -2.85
N ILE A 100 -11.12 11.87 -1.74
CA ILE A 100 -12.43 11.55 -1.21
C ILE A 100 -13.38 12.65 -1.67
N ASP A 101 -14.29 12.28 -2.56
CA ASP A 101 -15.34 13.13 -3.11
C ASP A 101 -16.70 12.66 -2.60
N ASP A 102 -17.71 13.52 -2.74
CA ASP A 102 -19.12 13.27 -2.37
C ASP A 102 -19.38 12.96 -0.88
N TRP A 103 -18.35 12.95 -0.02
CA TRP A 103 -18.53 12.79 1.42
C TRP A 103 -19.24 14.01 2.03
N ASN A 104 -20.31 13.77 2.75
CA ASN A 104 -21.11 14.80 3.42
C ASN A 104 -20.46 15.40 4.68
N GLY A 105 -19.31 14.85 5.13
CA GLY A 105 -18.59 15.30 6.33
C GLY A 105 -19.09 14.71 7.66
N GLU A 106 -20.12 13.86 7.62
CA GLU A 106 -20.65 13.19 8.80
C GLU A 106 -19.88 11.88 9.09
N PRO A 107 -19.85 11.41 10.34
CA PRO A 107 -19.25 10.12 10.69
C PRO A 107 -19.89 8.92 9.99
N ASN A 108 -21.11 9.06 9.47
CA ASN A 108 -21.80 8.02 8.75
C ASN A 108 -22.27 8.54 7.39
N ASP A 109 -21.72 7.98 6.32
CA ASP A 109 -22.10 8.28 4.95
C ASP A 109 -22.13 6.99 4.13
N SER A 110 -23.33 6.59 3.70
CA SER A 110 -23.55 5.34 2.96
C SER A 110 -22.90 5.30 1.57
N ARG A 111 -22.43 6.45 1.04
CA ARG A 111 -21.78 6.50 -0.27
C ARG A 111 -20.83 7.68 -0.36
N VAL A 112 -19.57 7.35 -0.60
CA VAL A 112 -18.53 8.31 -0.97
C VAL A 112 -17.81 7.82 -2.23
N THR A 113 -17.21 8.76 -2.96
CA THR A 113 -16.36 8.42 -4.10
C THR A 113 -14.90 8.50 -3.66
N VAL A 114 -14.12 7.46 -3.95
CA VAL A 114 -12.67 7.45 -3.70
C VAL A 114 -11.95 7.29 -5.03
N THR A 115 -11.10 8.26 -5.35
CA THR A 115 -10.12 8.15 -6.44
C THR A 115 -8.75 7.85 -5.85
N VAL A 116 -8.03 6.91 -6.46
CA VAL A 116 -6.69 6.51 -6.01
C VAL A 116 -5.65 6.93 -7.05
N THR A 117 -4.63 7.63 -6.58
CA THR A 117 -3.43 7.99 -7.35
C THR A 117 -2.23 7.96 -6.40
N GLN A 118 -1.08 8.46 -6.83
CA GLN A 118 0.12 8.52 -6.02
C GLN A 118 0.78 9.88 -6.20
N THR A 119 1.50 10.34 -5.19
CA THR A 119 2.17 11.63 -5.25
C THR A 119 3.36 11.57 -6.21
N VAL A 120 3.43 12.55 -7.09
CA VAL A 120 4.65 12.89 -7.82
C VAL A 120 5.53 13.77 -6.95
N PHE A 121 4.89 14.69 -6.24
CA PHE A 121 5.53 15.72 -5.43
C PHE A 121 4.52 16.33 -4.46
N GLY A 122 5.01 16.89 -3.35
CA GLY A 122 4.23 17.70 -2.40
C GLY A 122 5.00 18.91 -1.91
N THR A 123 4.32 20.02 -1.62
CA THR A 123 4.93 21.24 -1.07
C THR A 123 3.91 22.11 -0.34
N PRO A 124 4.33 23.01 0.56
CA PRO A 124 3.42 23.94 1.22
C PRO A 124 2.69 24.85 0.23
N GLY A 125 1.47 25.25 0.61
CA GLY A 125 0.71 26.25 -0.15
C GLY A 125 1.39 27.61 -0.23
N ALA A 126 0.99 28.42 -1.22
CA ALA A 126 1.44 29.80 -1.33
C ALA A 126 1.03 30.63 -0.10
N PRO A 127 1.72 31.76 0.18
CA PRO A 127 1.23 32.74 1.15
C PRO A 127 -0.24 33.11 0.88
N GLY A 128 -1.10 32.93 1.89
CA GLY A 128 -2.56 33.07 1.73
C GLY A 128 -3.31 31.75 1.51
N GLY A 129 -2.61 30.61 1.51
CA GLY A 129 -3.20 29.28 1.48
C GLY A 129 -3.72 28.84 0.11
N GLY A 130 -3.34 29.53 -0.97
CA GLY A 130 -3.63 29.10 -2.33
C GLY A 130 -2.64 28.05 -2.86
N PRO A 131 -2.88 27.50 -4.06
CA PRO A 131 -1.91 26.62 -4.71
C PRO A 131 -0.58 27.36 -4.94
N PRO A 132 0.57 26.70 -4.75
CA PRO A 132 1.88 27.30 -4.96
C PRO A 132 2.16 27.51 -6.45
N ASN A 133 2.92 28.55 -6.78
CA ASN A 133 3.39 28.79 -8.14
C ASN A 133 4.71 28.06 -8.35
N ILE A 134 4.65 26.85 -8.91
CA ILE A 134 5.80 25.97 -9.11
C ILE A 134 5.79 25.38 -10.52
N ASN A 135 6.98 25.03 -11.01
CA ASN A 135 7.17 24.23 -12.20
C ASN A 135 7.60 22.81 -11.81
N ILE A 136 6.84 21.80 -12.20
CA ILE A 136 7.09 20.39 -11.84
C ILE A 136 7.80 19.70 -13.01
N VAL A 137 8.96 19.09 -12.74
CA VAL A 137 9.78 18.37 -13.71
C VAL A 137 10.09 16.99 -13.13
N GLY A 138 9.36 15.96 -13.59
CA GLY A 138 9.42 14.65 -12.96
C GLY A 138 8.93 14.72 -11.51
N SER A 139 9.68 14.10 -10.58
CA SER A 139 9.39 14.13 -9.14
C SER A 139 10.02 15.32 -8.39
N GLU A 140 10.51 16.32 -9.12
CA GLU A 140 11.05 17.55 -8.55
C GLU A 140 10.16 18.73 -8.92
N ALA A 141 10.13 19.75 -8.06
CA ALA A 141 9.47 21.01 -8.37
C ALA A 141 10.37 22.20 -8.04
N PHE A 142 10.21 23.24 -8.84
CA PHE A 142 11.02 24.45 -8.80
C PHE A 142 10.13 25.67 -8.62
N GLN A 143 10.58 26.60 -7.81
CA GLN A 143 9.99 27.92 -7.66
C GLN A 143 10.26 28.77 -8.93
N PRO A 144 9.62 29.95 -9.09
CA PRO A 144 9.80 30.79 -10.27
C PRO A 144 11.23 31.35 -10.44
N ASP A 145 12.05 31.27 -9.40
CA ASP A 145 13.47 31.66 -9.41
C ASP A 145 14.41 30.46 -9.66
N ASP A 146 13.86 29.32 -10.11
CA ASP A 146 14.54 28.05 -10.35
C ASP A 146 15.17 27.40 -9.10
N SER A 147 14.89 27.92 -7.89
CA SER A 147 15.26 27.22 -6.66
C SER A 147 14.34 26.02 -6.41
N PRO A 148 14.84 24.92 -5.81
CA PRO A 148 13.98 23.80 -5.44
C PRO A 148 12.82 24.24 -4.53
N ALA A 149 11.62 23.74 -4.79
CA ALA A 149 10.50 23.90 -3.89
C ALA A 149 10.78 23.13 -2.58
N PRO A 150 10.36 23.67 -1.42
CA PRO A 150 10.55 22.99 -0.14
C PRO A 150 9.68 21.71 -0.06
N PRO A 151 10.10 20.71 0.73
CA PRO A 151 9.27 19.54 1.02
C PRO A 151 7.99 19.96 1.79
N PRO A 152 6.95 19.10 1.81
CA PRO A 152 5.71 19.39 2.52
C PRO A 152 5.95 19.50 4.05
N ASN A 153 5.17 20.36 4.70
CA ASN A 153 5.22 20.58 6.15
C ASN A 153 4.43 19.52 6.95
N TRP A 154 3.52 18.81 6.28
CA TRP A 154 2.58 17.84 6.85
C TRP A 154 1.63 18.47 7.88
N ASP A 155 1.18 19.70 7.60
CA ASP A 155 0.33 20.51 8.50
C ASP A 155 -1.15 20.60 8.06
N GLY A 156 -1.54 19.83 7.04
CA GLY A 156 -2.87 19.86 6.44
C GLY A 156 -3.06 20.88 5.32
N ASN A 157 -2.10 21.78 5.09
CA ASN A 157 -2.19 22.85 4.08
C ASN A 157 -1.26 22.64 2.88
N ASP A 158 -0.53 21.55 2.84
CA ASP A 158 0.31 21.17 1.72
C ASP A 158 -0.52 20.82 0.48
N TYR A 159 0.05 21.11 -0.68
CA TYR A 159 -0.47 20.70 -1.98
C TYR A 159 0.32 19.51 -2.51
N PHE A 160 -0.39 18.53 -3.06
CA PHE A 160 0.21 17.35 -3.68
C PHE A 160 -0.30 17.15 -5.10
N TRP A 161 0.57 16.66 -5.98
CA TRP A 161 0.24 16.35 -7.37
C TRP A 161 0.17 14.86 -7.57
N GLY A 162 -0.94 14.39 -8.13
CA GLY A 162 -1.12 13.01 -8.53
C GLY A 162 -0.31 12.65 -9.77
N ARG A 163 0.01 11.38 -9.95
CA ARG A 163 0.63 10.93 -11.20
C ARG A 163 -0.36 11.03 -12.35
N SER A 164 0.05 11.59 -13.48
CA SER A 164 -0.83 11.75 -14.64
C SER A 164 -1.15 10.43 -15.32
N ASP A 165 -0.27 9.42 -15.23
CA ASP A 165 -0.45 8.07 -15.78
C ASP A 165 -1.56 7.26 -15.07
N THR A 166 -2.05 7.73 -13.92
CA THR A 166 -3.24 7.16 -13.26
C THR A 166 -4.55 7.79 -13.73
N PHE A 167 -4.51 8.62 -14.78
CA PHE A 167 -5.67 9.29 -15.36
C PHE A 167 -5.72 9.07 -16.89
N ILE A 168 -6.91 8.78 -17.41
CA ILE A 168 -7.14 8.55 -18.83
C ILE A 168 -6.74 9.81 -19.61
N ALA A 169 -5.86 9.64 -20.60
CA ALA A 169 -5.36 10.73 -21.44
C ALA A 169 -4.76 11.93 -20.67
N ASN A 170 -4.28 11.71 -19.43
CA ASN A 170 -3.82 12.76 -18.51
C ASN A 170 -4.92 13.81 -18.24
N ASP A 171 -6.20 13.43 -18.16
CA ASP A 171 -7.28 14.30 -17.70
C ASP A 171 -7.64 13.99 -16.24
N VAL A 172 -7.40 14.98 -15.38
CA VAL A 172 -7.64 14.95 -13.93
C VAL A 172 -9.07 14.53 -13.55
N ASN A 173 -10.05 14.72 -14.43
CA ASN A 173 -11.45 14.38 -14.18
C ASN A 173 -11.79 12.93 -14.57
N THR A 174 -10.86 12.21 -15.20
CA THR A 174 -11.04 10.83 -15.64
C THR A 174 -9.97 9.91 -15.05
N PRO A 175 -10.02 9.64 -13.74
CA PRO A 175 -9.11 8.69 -13.10
C PRO A 175 -9.30 7.25 -13.61
N ASN A 176 -8.21 6.49 -13.65
CA ASN A 176 -8.25 5.05 -13.96
C ASN A 176 -8.92 4.26 -12.83
N VAL A 177 -8.74 4.70 -11.58
CA VAL A 177 -9.30 4.04 -10.39
C VAL A 177 -10.25 5.00 -9.69
N ARG A 178 -11.55 4.71 -9.81
CA ARG A 178 -12.64 5.47 -9.17
C ARG A 178 -13.63 4.51 -8.53
N VAL A 179 -13.63 4.46 -7.21
CA VAL A 179 -14.51 3.62 -6.40
C VAL A 179 -15.73 4.46 -6.01
N THR A 180 -16.91 4.07 -6.45
CA THR A 180 -18.18 4.78 -6.14
C THR A 180 -19.07 4.04 -5.13
N THR A 181 -18.57 2.90 -4.64
CA THR A 181 -19.21 2.01 -3.68
C THR A 181 -18.57 2.09 -2.30
N ALA A 182 -17.60 3.00 -2.11
CA ALA A 182 -17.02 3.25 -0.81
C ALA A 182 -18.05 3.93 0.11
N TYR A 183 -17.86 3.80 1.42
CA TYR A 183 -18.73 4.41 2.42
C TYR A 183 -17.92 4.78 3.67
N VAL A 184 -18.50 5.61 4.53
CA VAL A 184 -17.96 5.96 5.84
C VAL A 184 -18.92 5.45 6.91
N THR A 185 -18.42 4.75 7.90
CA THR A 185 -19.20 4.29 9.06
C THR A 185 -18.41 4.57 10.34
N ASP A 186 -19.05 5.21 11.33
CA ASP A 186 -18.41 5.65 12.57
C ASP A 186 -17.06 6.38 12.36
N GLY A 187 -16.97 7.18 11.30
CA GLY A 187 -15.79 7.94 10.89
C GLY A 187 -14.76 7.16 10.07
N VAL A 188 -14.90 5.84 9.95
CA VAL A 188 -14.01 4.97 9.19
C VAL A 188 -14.45 4.89 7.74
N LEU A 189 -13.57 5.34 6.84
CA LEU A 189 -13.70 5.09 5.41
C LEU A 189 -13.49 3.60 5.14
N VAL A 190 -14.36 3.01 4.34
CA VAL A 190 -14.22 1.65 3.82
C VAL A 190 -14.28 1.72 2.29
N ALA A 191 -13.16 1.40 1.64
CA ALA A 191 -13.03 1.44 0.19
C ALA A 191 -12.44 0.13 -0.34
N ARG A 192 -13.23 -0.63 -1.09
CA ARG A 192 -12.76 -1.79 -1.86
C ARG A 192 -12.36 -1.31 -3.26
N LEU A 193 -11.08 -1.41 -3.58
CA LEU A 193 -10.58 -1.00 -4.89
C LEU A 193 -10.83 -2.13 -5.90
N PRO A 194 -10.86 -1.82 -7.21
CA PRO A 194 -10.88 -2.85 -8.24
C PRO A 194 -9.67 -3.76 -8.14
N ASP A 195 -9.88 -5.05 -8.43
CA ASP A 195 -8.82 -6.04 -8.44
C ASP A 195 -7.69 -5.64 -9.40
N ARG A 196 -6.46 -5.97 -8.99
CA ARG A 196 -5.23 -5.69 -9.71
C ARG A 196 -5.04 -4.20 -10.03
N THR A 197 -5.57 -3.32 -9.18
CA THR A 197 -5.20 -1.89 -9.19
C THR A 197 -3.70 -1.76 -8.93
N PRO A 198 -2.91 -1.15 -9.83
CA PRO A 198 -1.48 -1.00 -9.65
C PRO A 198 -1.15 0.11 -8.64
N ILE A 199 -0.37 -0.22 -7.61
CA ILE A 199 0.17 0.72 -6.63
C ILE A 199 1.70 0.68 -6.73
N LYS A 200 2.32 1.75 -7.21
CA LYS A 200 3.78 1.84 -7.37
C LYS A 200 4.44 2.34 -6.09
N LEU A 201 5.06 1.48 -5.30
CA LEU A 201 5.88 1.91 -4.18
C LEU A 201 7.28 2.21 -4.72
N VAL A 202 7.64 3.49 -4.79
CA VAL A 202 8.88 3.96 -5.42
C VAL A 202 9.81 4.52 -4.36
N GLY A 203 10.96 3.86 -4.17
CA GLY A 203 12.10 4.37 -3.43
C GLY A 203 13.09 5.11 -4.35
N THR A 204 14.24 5.48 -3.82
CA THR A 204 15.28 6.19 -4.58
C THR A 204 16.01 5.28 -5.58
N THR A 205 16.15 4.00 -5.25
CA THR A 205 16.94 3.03 -6.03
C THR A 205 16.17 1.77 -6.43
N LEU A 206 15.10 1.47 -5.71
CA LEU A 206 14.24 0.30 -5.92
C LEU A 206 12.79 0.76 -5.99
N GLY A 207 11.95 -0.07 -6.58
CA GLY A 207 10.51 0.11 -6.49
C GLY A 207 9.78 -1.19 -6.78
N VAL A 208 8.51 -1.24 -6.41
CA VAL A 208 7.63 -2.38 -6.71
C VAL A 208 6.28 -1.86 -7.17
N GLU A 209 5.69 -2.52 -8.15
CA GLU A 209 4.28 -2.36 -8.46
C GLU A 209 3.52 -3.48 -7.77
N VAL A 210 2.64 -3.11 -6.85
CA VAL A 210 1.80 -4.05 -6.11
C VAL A 210 0.42 -4.06 -6.76
N THR A 211 -0.07 -5.25 -7.09
CA THR A 211 -1.41 -5.49 -7.61
C THR A 211 -2.06 -6.56 -6.73
N LEU A 212 -3.12 -6.18 -6.03
CA LEU A 212 -3.84 -7.08 -5.13
C LEU A 212 -5.22 -7.41 -5.68
N THR A 213 -5.70 -8.62 -5.43
CA THR A 213 -7.13 -8.95 -5.47
C THR A 213 -7.74 -8.74 -4.08
N ASP A 214 -9.05 -8.52 -4.03
CA ASP A 214 -9.77 -8.20 -2.78
C ASP A 214 -9.19 -7.00 -2.01
N LEU A 215 -8.63 -6.01 -2.73
CA LEU A 215 -7.96 -4.88 -2.11
C LEU A 215 -8.96 -4.03 -1.30
N LEU A 216 -8.75 -4.00 0.02
CA LEU A 216 -9.53 -3.22 0.96
C LEU A 216 -8.65 -2.18 1.65
N ALA A 217 -9.06 -0.92 1.57
CA ALA A 217 -8.47 0.19 2.31
C ALA A 217 -9.45 0.69 3.37
N THR A 218 -9.01 0.77 4.62
CA THR A 218 -9.82 1.29 5.74
C THR A 218 -9.03 2.24 6.63
N GLY A 219 -9.67 3.28 7.16
CA GLY A 219 -9.04 4.18 8.11
C GLY A 219 -9.99 5.28 8.60
N ASN A 220 -9.75 5.81 9.79
CA ASN A 220 -10.61 6.84 10.38
C ASN A 220 -10.37 8.20 9.74
N VAL A 221 -11.12 8.51 8.67
CA VAL A 221 -11.02 9.80 7.97
C VAL A 221 -11.64 10.93 8.78
N TYR A 222 -12.60 10.65 9.66
CA TYR A 222 -13.18 11.68 10.51
C TYR A 222 -12.16 12.26 11.49
N GLU A 223 -11.35 11.40 12.13
CA GLU A 223 -10.21 11.83 12.97
C GLU A 223 -9.19 12.65 12.17
N MET A 224 -8.93 12.29 10.89
CA MET A 224 -8.00 13.05 10.05
C MET A 224 -8.49 14.48 9.77
N PHE A 225 -9.78 14.66 9.46
CA PHE A 225 -10.32 15.95 9.01
C PHE A 225 -10.90 16.83 10.13
N PHE A 226 -11.45 16.23 11.18
CA PHE A 226 -12.28 16.92 12.17
C PHE A 226 -11.80 16.78 13.62
N ASP A 227 -11.03 15.74 13.94
CA ASP A 227 -10.46 15.53 15.28
C ASP A 227 -8.96 15.15 15.21
N PRO A 228 -8.12 16.03 14.65
CA PRO A 228 -6.72 15.71 14.39
C PRO A 228 -5.98 15.43 15.70
N GLN A 229 -5.56 14.18 15.85
CA GLN A 229 -4.79 13.72 16.99
C GLN A 229 -3.30 14.05 16.83
N PRO A 230 -2.51 14.09 17.93
CA PRO A 230 -1.06 14.27 17.86
C PRO A 230 -0.35 13.18 17.04
N THR A 231 -0.93 11.98 16.99
CA THR A 231 -0.48 10.87 16.16
C THR A 231 -1.49 10.70 15.02
N PRO A 232 -1.04 10.67 13.75
CA PRO A 232 -1.94 10.48 12.63
C PRO A 232 -2.71 9.15 12.74
N PRO A 233 -3.99 9.11 12.36
CA PRO A 233 -4.74 7.87 12.28
C PRO A 233 -4.14 6.94 11.23
N ARG A 234 -4.14 5.64 11.53
CA ARG A 234 -3.65 4.62 10.60
C ARG A 234 -4.68 4.24 9.55
N VAL A 235 -4.21 4.00 8.33
CA VAL A 235 -4.96 3.42 7.23
C VAL A 235 -4.40 2.02 6.96
N ILE A 236 -5.25 1.01 7.07
CA ILE A 236 -4.93 -0.38 6.71
C ILE A 236 -5.22 -0.56 5.23
N VAL A 237 -4.26 -1.11 4.49
CA VAL A 237 -4.45 -1.59 3.12
C VAL A 237 -4.11 -3.08 3.11
N ALA A 238 -5.08 -3.90 2.72
CA ALA A 238 -4.94 -5.35 2.72
C ALA A 238 -5.54 -5.99 1.46
N GLY A 239 -5.08 -7.18 1.12
CA GLY A 239 -5.57 -7.97 -0.01
C GLY A 239 -4.70 -9.19 -0.27
N ARG A 240 -4.86 -9.78 -1.46
CA ARG A 240 -4.18 -11.01 -1.87
C ARG A 240 -3.21 -10.70 -3.01
N TRP A 241 -1.92 -11.00 -2.84
CA TRP A 241 -0.90 -10.75 -3.88
C TRP A 241 -0.53 -12.03 -4.60
N GLY A 242 -0.93 -12.15 -5.87
CA GLY A 242 -0.68 -13.35 -6.66
C GLY A 242 0.81 -13.68 -6.79
N PHE A 243 1.15 -14.97 -6.72
CA PHE A 243 2.52 -15.46 -6.86
C PHE A 243 3.18 -14.95 -8.15
N ASN A 244 2.47 -15.03 -9.27
CA ASN A 244 3.01 -14.57 -10.56
C ASN A 244 3.24 -13.06 -10.59
N ASP A 245 2.35 -12.28 -9.95
CA ASP A 245 2.45 -10.83 -9.85
C ASP A 245 3.67 -10.43 -8.99
N MET A 246 3.91 -11.14 -7.88
CA MET A 246 5.11 -10.96 -7.04
C MET A 246 6.40 -11.27 -7.80
N ILE A 247 6.45 -12.41 -8.50
CA ILE A 247 7.63 -12.81 -9.26
C ILE A 247 7.95 -11.83 -10.39
N ALA A 248 6.91 -11.24 -11.01
CA ALA A 248 7.09 -10.19 -12.01
C ALA A 248 7.77 -8.93 -11.45
N GLN A 249 7.71 -8.68 -10.14
CA GLN A 249 8.40 -7.55 -9.50
C GLN A 249 9.87 -7.82 -9.17
N GLY A 250 10.34 -9.08 -9.23
CA GLY A 250 11.73 -9.43 -8.92
C GLY A 250 12.78 -8.53 -9.60
N PRO A 251 12.69 -8.28 -10.92
CA PRO A 251 13.61 -7.39 -11.61
C PRO A 251 13.65 -5.95 -11.08
N ASN A 252 12.51 -5.41 -10.60
CA ASN A 252 12.42 -4.04 -10.09
C ASN A 252 13.17 -3.85 -8.76
N VAL A 253 13.44 -4.96 -8.05
CA VAL A 253 14.25 -5.00 -6.83
C VAL A 253 15.64 -5.61 -7.05
N GLY A 254 16.07 -5.76 -8.31
CA GLY A 254 17.41 -6.26 -8.67
C GLY A 254 17.55 -7.79 -8.71
N VAL A 255 16.45 -8.52 -8.57
CA VAL A 255 16.42 -9.98 -8.70
C VAL A 255 16.09 -10.37 -10.14
N CYS A 256 17.12 -10.42 -11.00
CA CYS A 256 16.94 -10.56 -12.44
C CYS A 256 16.56 -11.97 -12.89
N ILE A 257 15.64 -12.06 -13.86
CA ILE A 257 15.15 -13.31 -14.45
C ILE A 257 16.32 -14.16 -14.98
N GLY A 258 16.26 -15.47 -14.74
CA GLY A 258 17.29 -16.43 -15.19
C GLY A 258 18.50 -16.56 -14.26
N THR A 259 18.64 -15.70 -13.26
CA THR A 259 19.71 -15.81 -12.25
C THR A 259 19.42 -16.92 -11.21
N PRO A 260 20.44 -17.44 -10.51
CA PRO A 260 20.23 -18.30 -9.35
C PRO A 260 19.39 -17.63 -8.26
N LEU A 261 19.60 -16.33 -8.03
CA LEU A 261 18.85 -15.57 -7.02
C LEU A 261 17.34 -15.53 -7.33
N PHE A 262 16.97 -15.37 -8.61
CA PHE A 262 15.57 -15.41 -9.02
C PHE A 262 14.90 -16.78 -8.77
N ARG A 263 15.62 -17.88 -9.00
CA ARG A 263 15.13 -19.23 -8.66
C ARG A 263 14.98 -19.42 -7.15
N THR A 264 15.90 -18.85 -6.37
CA THR A 264 15.79 -18.83 -4.90
C THR A 264 14.56 -18.05 -4.46
N LEU A 265 14.32 -16.86 -5.03
CA LEU A 265 13.12 -16.05 -4.74
C LEU A 265 11.83 -16.83 -5.06
N GLN A 266 11.75 -17.48 -6.22
CA GLN A 266 10.61 -18.34 -6.59
C GLN A 266 10.36 -19.44 -5.56
N THR A 267 11.42 -20.10 -5.10
CA THR A 267 11.32 -21.18 -4.11
C THR A 267 10.85 -20.65 -2.76
N ILE A 268 11.40 -19.52 -2.31
CA ILE A 268 11.00 -18.87 -1.05
C ILE A 268 9.53 -18.46 -1.12
N LEU A 269 9.13 -17.74 -2.16
CA LEU A 269 7.76 -17.26 -2.31
C LEU A 269 6.77 -18.43 -2.39
N SER A 270 7.08 -19.46 -3.19
CA SER A 270 6.24 -20.66 -3.29
C SER A 270 6.05 -21.37 -1.96
N ASN A 271 6.93 -21.16 -0.98
CA ASN A 271 6.80 -21.77 0.35
C ASN A 271 6.01 -20.90 1.34
N MET A 272 5.64 -19.67 0.94
CA MET A 272 4.94 -18.70 1.78
C MET A 272 3.52 -18.44 1.30
N ILE A 273 3.17 -18.77 0.06
CA ILE A 273 1.81 -18.65 -0.45
C ILE A 273 0.82 -19.42 0.45
N ASP A 274 -0.19 -18.73 0.94
CA ASP A 274 -1.11 -19.17 2.00
C ASP A 274 -2.59 -19.08 1.64
N VAL A 275 -2.93 -18.28 0.62
CA VAL A 275 -4.30 -18.03 0.22
C VAL A 275 -4.49 -18.20 -1.30
N LEU A 276 -5.74 -18.25 -1.76
CA LEU A 276 -6.10 -18.21 -3.17
C LEU A 276 -6.14 -16.77 -3.68
N GLN A 277 -5.66 -16.50 -4.89
CA GLN A 277 -5.78 -15.18 -5.51
C GLN A 277 -7.24 -14.85 -5.82
N ASP A 278 -7.96 -15.84 -6.36
CA ASP A 278 -9.34 -15.75 -6.80
C ASP A 278 -10.13 -16.95 -6.23
N PRO A 279 -10.57 -16.90 -4.95
CA PRO A 279 -11.24 -18.04 -4.31
C PRO A 279 -12.58 -18.37 -4.98
N PRO A 280 -12.95 -19.66 -5.10
CA PRO A 280 -14.26 -20.07 -5.62
C PRO A 280 -15.39 -19.69 -4.66
N GLU A 281 -16.62 -19.55 -5.19
CA GLU A 281 -17.82 -19.32 -4.36
C GLU A 281 -18.06 -20.44 -3.34
N GLU A 282 -17.76 -21.69 -3.72
CA GLU A 282 -17.78 -22.85 -2.83
C GLU A 282 -16.34 -23.20 -2.42
N PRO A 283 -15.97 -23.09 -1.13
CA PRO A 283 -14.60 -23.37 -0.67
C PRO A 283 -14.12 -24.79 -1.03
N ASP A 284 -12.92 -24.90 -1.60
CA ASP A 284 -12.24 -26.17 -1.87
C ASP A 284 -10.80 -26.15 -1.34
N PRO A 285 -10.54 -26.75 -0.16
CA PRO A 285 -9.22 -26.75 0.47
C PRO A 285 -8.19 -27.61 -0.28
N ASN A 286 -8.59 -28.32 -1.33
CA ASN A 286 -7.66 -29.10 -2.16
C ASN A 286 -7.01 -28.27 -3.27
N LEU A 287 -7.52 -27.07 -3.55
CA LEU A 287 -6.90 -26.15 -4.51
C LEU A 287 -5.52 -25.74 -4.00
N PRO A 288 -4.51 -25.67 -4.87
CA PRO A 288 -3.21 -25.16 -4.47
C PRO A 288 -3.29 -23.66 -4.21
N CYS A 289 -2.71 -23.19 -3.10
CA CYS A 289 -2.57 -21.77 -2.86
C CYS A 289 -1.76 -21.12 -3.98
N ASP A 290 -2.12 -19.91 -4.38
CA ASP A 290 -1.46 -19.15 -5.45
C ASP A 290 -1.31 -17.64 -5.18
N ALA A 291 -1.74 -17.15 -4.01
CA ALA A 291 -1.44 -15.81 -3.52
C ALA A 291 -0.90 -15.78 -2.08
N LEU A 292 -0.22 -14.68 -1.77
CA LEU A 292 0.22 -14.31 -0.43
C LEU A 292 -0.79 -13.34 0.18
N SER A 293 -1.21 -13.55 1.42
CA SER A 293 -1.96 -12.55 2.18
C SER A 293 -1.06 -11.35 2.53
N VAL A 294 -1.55 -10.15 2.24
CA VAL A 294 -0.82 -8.90 2.44
C VAL A 294 -1.67 -7.94 3.24
N ALA A 295 -1.10 -7.39 4.31
CA ALA A 295 -1.64 -6.19 4.95
C ALA A 295 -0.50 -5.26 5.38
N VAL A 296 -0.68 -3.96 5.16
CA VAL A 296 0.24 -2.90 5.57
C VAL A 296 -0.55 -1.74 6.14
N THR A 297 0.09 -0.91 6.96
CA THR A 297 -0.50 0.35 7.42
C THR A 297 0.25 1.56 6.88
N PHE A 298 -0.45 2.67 6.79
CA PHE A 298 0.09 3.99 6.53
C PHE A 298 -0.44 4.96 7.58
N ASP A 299 0.30 6.02 7.86
CA ASP A 299 -0.22 7.18 8.57
C ASP A 299 -0.97 8.10 7.59
N GLY A 300 -2.21 8.45 7.93
CA GLY A 300 -3.07 9.29 7.09
C GLY A 300 -2.95 10.77 7.41
N TYR A 301 -2.55 11.56 6.42
CA TYR A 301 -2.43 13.01 6.53
C TYR A 301 -3.42 13.71 5.61
N VAL A 302 -3.98 14.83 6.06
CA VAL A 302 -4.80 15.69 5.21
C VAL A 302 -3.89 16.51 4.30
N GLY A 303 -4.33 16.71 3.06
CA GLY A 303 -3.68 17.62 2.13
C GLY A 303 -4.65 18.16 1.09
N ARG A 304 -4.11 19.01 0.21
CA ARG A 304 -4.85 19.63 -0.89
C ARG A 304 -4.35 19.10 -2.22
N PHE A 305 -5.27 18.86 -3.13
CA PHE A 305 -4.89 18.38 -4.45
C PHE A 305 -4.49 19.56 -5.35
N GLY A 306 -3.25 19.55 -5.83
CA GLY A 306 -2.67 20.61 -6.68
C GLY A 306 -2.84 20.36 -8.18
N GLY A 307 -3.16 19.13 -8.58
CA GLY A 307 -3.31 18.72 -9.98
C GLY A 307 -2.58 17.41 -10.26
N ILE A 308 -2.22 17.19 -11.51
CA ILE A 308 -1.50 16.00 -11.96
C ILE A 308 -0.18 16.37 -12.64
N ALA A 309 0.81 15.51 -12.54
CA ALA A 309 2.12 15.68 -13.14
C ALA A 309 2.70 14.32 -13.61
N LEU A 310 3.73 14.36 -14.45
CA LEU A 310 4.42 13.13 -14.86
C LEU A 310 5.22 12.57 -13.68
N GLY A 311 4.87 11.36 -13.22
CA GLY A 311 5.61 10.69 -12.16
C GLY A 311 6.83 9.90 -12.69
N GLN A 312 7.76 9.58 -11.79
CA GLN A 312 8.91 8.72 -12.09
C GLN A 312 8.48 7.28 -12.41
N ASP A 313 9.17 6.63 -13.34
CA ASP A 313 9.02 5.19 -13.55
C ASP A 313 9.70 4.40 -12.43
N ILE A 314 9.29 3.15 -12.26
CA ILE A 314 9.95 2.24 -11.33
C ILE A 314 11.37 1.99 -11.84
N PRO A 315 12.40 2.08 -10.96
CA PRO A 315 13.77 1.75 -11.34
C PRO A 315 13.85 0.34 -11.95
N SER A 316 14.60 0.18 -13.05
CA SER A 316 14.90 -1.12 -13.67
C SER A 316 16.39 -1.44 -13.46
N PRO A 317 16.77 -2.01 -12.30
CA PRO A 317 18.17 -2.31 -11.99
C PRO A 317 18.74 -3.50 -12.79
N CYS A 318 17.90 -4.31 -13.41
CA CYS A 318 18.33 -5.41 -14.28
C CYS A 318 18.69 -4.94 -15.69
N PRO A 319 19.76 -5.50 -16.30
CA PRO A 319 20.24 -5.16 -17.64
C PRO A 319 19.38 -5.72 -18.78
#